data_AF-A0A0D3B9G6-F1
#
_entry.id   AF-A0A0D3B9G6-F1
#
_cell.length_a   1.000
_cell.length_b   1.000
_cell.length_c   1.000
_cell.angle_alpha   90.00
_cell.angle_beta   90.00
_cell.angle_gamma   90.00
#
_symmetry.space_group_name_H-M   'P 1'
#
loop_
_entity.id
_entity.type
_entity.pdbx_description
1 polymer ?
#
loop_
_entity_poly.entity_id
_entity_poly.type
_entity_poly.pdbx_seq_one_letter_code
_entity_poly.pdbx_strand_id
1 'polypeptide(L)' 'MAFVTTAEVCDANQDLIRSGQLRALQPCFQIYGRRQIFSGPVVTVKVFEDNGLIRQFLEEKDFQKTQHFLLIEKHELS' A
#
# COMPACT_ATOMS: atom_id res chain seq x y z
N MET A 1 14.78 -1.19 15.28
CA MET A 1 13.85 -0.40 14.44
C MET A 1 12.63 -0.07 15.26
N ALA A 2 12.29 1.22 15.39
CA ALA A 2 11.05 1.63 16.05
C ALA A 2 9.87 1.13 15.19
N PHE A 3 9.02 0.30 15.78
CA PHE A 3 7.77 -0.11 15.18
C PHE A 3 6.78 1.03 15.38
N VAL A 4 6.58 1.82 14.35
CA VAL A 4 5.53 2.84 14.34
C VAL A 4 4.23 2.13 13.98
N THR A 5 3.27 2.18 14.91
CA THR A 5 1.91 1.68 14.65
C THR A 5 1.14 2.75 13.86
N THR A 6 0.14 2.31 13.10
CA THR A 6 -0.76 3.25 12.41
C THR A 6 -1.49 4.18 13.38
N ALA A 7 -1.72 3.74 14.62
CA ALA A 7 -2.26 4.56 15.71
C ALA A 7 -1.32 5.72 16.08
N GLU A 8 -0.03 5.43 16.33
CA GLU A 8 0.96 6.46 16.66
C GLU A 8 1.14 7.49 15.52
N VAL A 9 1.09 7.06 14.25
CA VAL A 9 1.10 8.00 13.11
C VAL A 9 -0.14 8.87 13.12
N CYS A 10 -1.31 8.28 13.38
CA CYS A 10 -2.58 8.99 13.42
C CYS A 10 -2.59 10.06 14.52
N ASP A 11 -2.13 9.70 15.73
CA ASP A 11 -2.04 10.60 16.87
C ASP A 11 -1.00 11.70 16.69
N ALA A 12 0.15 11.41 16.08
CA ALA A 12 1.17 12.41 15.82
C ALA A 12 0.83 13.38 14.66
N ASN A 13 -0.14 13.03 13.80
CA ASN A 13 -0.44 13.76 12.56
C ASN A 13 -1.92 14.17 12.46
N GLN A 14 -2.56 14.51 13.59
CA GLN A 14 -3.97 14.89 13.65
C GLN A 14 -4.33 16.05 12.72
N ASP A 15 -3.46 17.05 12.56
CA ASP A 15 -3.66 18.16 11.62
C ASP A 15 -3.65 17.71 10.15
N LEU A 16 -2.83 16.70 9.80
CA LEU A 16 -2.80 16.12 8.46
C LEU A 16 -4.06 15.29 8.17
N ILE A 17 -4.64 14.67 9.19
CA ILE A 17 -5.94 13.98 9.07
C ILE A 17 -7.04 15.01 8.84
N ARG A 18 -7.05 16.09 9.63
CA ARG A 18 -8.07 17.15 9.51
C ARG A 18 -8.02 17.85 8.15
N SER A 19 -6.83 18.05 7.61
CA SER A 19 -6.63 18.61 6.26
C SER A 19 -6.82 17.60 5.13
N GLY A 20 -7.00 16.31 5.43
CA GLY A 20 -7.21 15.24 4.46
C GLY A 20 -5.95 14.76 3.74
N GLN A 21 -4.76 15.22 4.15
CA GLN A 21 -3.47 14.78 3.62
C GLN A 21 -3.05 13.41 4.16
N LEU A 22 -3.44 13.08 5.39
CA LEU A 22 -3.35 11.74 5.96
C LEU A 22 -4.73 11.10 5.93
N ARG A 23 -4.83 9.88 5.39
CA ARG A 23 -6.07 9.09 5.44
C ARG A 23 -5.80 7.70 6.00
N ALA A 24 -6.56 7.34 7.01
CA ALA A 24 -6.65 5.97 7.48
C ALA A 24 -7.68 5.23 6.63
N LEU A 25 -7.26 4.15 5.98
CA LEU A 25 -8.19 3.30 5.25
C LEU A 25 -8.96 2.41 6.24
N GLN A 26 -10.22 2.16 5.94
CA GLN A 26 -10.99 1.14 6.67
C GLN A 26 -10.33 -0.24 6.52
N PRO A 27 -10.48 -1.13 7.52
CA PRO A 27 -9.87 -2.46 7.50
C PRO A 27 -10.55 -3.37 6.46
N CYS A 28 -10.30 -3.11 5.18
CA CYS A 28 -10.81 -3.86 4.04
C CYS A 28 -9.81 -4.91 3.53
N PHE A 29 -8.57 -4.87 4.00
CA PHE A 29 -7.50 -5.77 3.58
C PHE A 29 -7.28 -6.90 4.59
N GLN A 30 -7.05 -8.10 4.08
CA GLN A 30 -6.66 -9.27 4.87
C GLN A 30 -5.15 -9.52 4.73
N ILE A 31 -4.52 -9.92 5.83
CA ILE A 31 -3.07 -10.16 5.89
C ILE A 31 -2.79 -11.60 5.45
N TYR A 32 -2.17 -11.76 4.27
CA TYR A 32 -1.76 -13.07 3.75
C TYR A 32 -0.25 -13.35 3.90
N GLY A 33 0.56 -12.32 4.17
CA GLY A 33 2.02 -12.43 4.31
C GLY A 33 2.49 -12.64 5.75
N ARG A 34 3.72 -13.13 5.93
CA ARG A 34 4.37 -13.25 7.26
C ARG A 34 4.69 -11.90 7.91
N ARG A 35 4.77 -10.84 7.12
CA ARG A 35 5.09 -9.50 7.59
C ARG A 35 3.80 -8.72 7.84
N GLN A 36 3.46 -8.56 9.11
CA GLN A 36 2.23 -7.86 9.53
C GLN A 36 2.35 -6.34 9.50
N ILE A 37 3.57 -5.80 9.54
CA ILE A 37 3.84 -4.36 9.59
C ILE A 37 4.85 -4.01 8.50
N PHE A 38 4.50 -3.04 7.67
CA PHE A 38 5.31 -2.56 6.56
C PHE A 38 5.02 -1.09 6.26
N SER A 39 5.98 -0.40 5.66
CA SER A 39 5.90 1.03 5.36
C SER A 39 6.87 1.41 4.24
N GLY A 40 6.47 2.35 3.37
CA GLY A 40 7.31 2.90 2.30
C GLY A 40 6.47 3.38 1.11
N PRO A 41 7.10 3.68 -0.04
CA PRO A 41 6.43 4.26 -1.19
C PRO A 41 5.37 3.31 -1.78
N VAL A 42 4.15 3.82 -1.92
CA VAL A 42 3.04 3.11 -2.57
C VAL A 42 3.08 3.38 -4.07
N VAL A 43 2.97 2.32 -4.86
CA VAL A 43 2.75 2.36 -6.29
C VAL A 43 1.42 1.71 -6.60
N THR A 44 0.54 2.42 -7.30
CA THR A 44 -0.77 1.90 -7.67
C THR A 44 -0.72 1.32 -9.07
N VAL A 45 -1.16 0.07 -9.23
CA VAL A 45 -1.33 -0.57 -10.53
C VAL A 45 -2.80 -0.89 -10.73
N LYS A 46 -3.37 -0.32 -11.78
CA LYS A 46 -4.74 -0.58 -12.19
C LYS A 46 -4.73 -1.74 -13.17
N VAL A 47 -5.36 -2.84 -12.80
CA VAL A 47 -5.45 -4.05 -13.63
C VAL A 47 -6.90 -4.32 -13.98
N PHE A 48 -7.09 -4.76 -15.21
CA PHE A 48 -8.37 -5.11 -15.77
C PHE A 48 -8.34 -6.59 -16.17
N GLU A 49 -9.02 -7.42 -15.37
CA GLU A 49 -9.19 -8.89 -15.53
C GLU A 49 -7.91 -9.77 -15.63
N ASP A 50 -6.75 -9.21 -15.91
CA ASP A 50 -5.50 -9.96 -16.12
C ASP A 50 -4.39 -9.52 -15.15
N ASN A 51 -3.64 -10.50 -14.64
CA ASN A 51 -2.54 -10.29 -13.70
C ASN A 51 -1.17 -10.15 -14.39
N GLY A 52 -1.12 -10.12 -15.71
CA GLY A 52 0.10 -10.01 -16.51
C GLY A 52 0.87 -8.73 -16.24
N LEU A 53 0.16 -7.60 -16.08
CA LEU A 53 0.77 -6.32 -15.71
C LEU A 53 1.43 -6.38 -14.31
N ILE A 54 0.80 -7.07 -13.35
CA ILE A 54 1.38 -7.24 -12.01
C ILE A 54 2.68 -8.03 -12.08
N ARG A 55 2.72 -9.11 -12.88
CA ARG A 55 3.95 -9.92 -13.05
C ARG A 55 5.07 -9.12 -13.69
N GLN A 56 4.78 -8.42 -14.78
CA GLN A 56 5.78 -7.59 -15.47
C GLN A 56 6.33 -6.50 -14.54
N PHE A 57 5.47 -5.90 -13.72
CA PHE A 57 5.86 -4.89 -12.75
C PHE A 57 6.75 -5.47 -11.63
N LEU A 58 6.45 -6.67 -11.14
CA LEU A 58 7.26 -7.37 -10.13
C LEU A 58 8.62 -7.85 -10.67
N GLU A 59 8.73 -8.12 -11.97
CA GLU A 59 9.96 -8.54 -12.63
C GLU A 59 10.93 -7.38 -12.89
N GLU A 60 10.46 -6.13 -12.79
CA GLU A 60 11.29 -4.95 -13.02
C GLU A 60 12.34 -4.79 -11.90
N LYS A 61 13.61 -4.73 -12.28
CA LYS A 61 14.76 -4.84 -11.35
C LYS A 61 14.85 -3.72 -10.31
N ASP A 62 14.21 -2.58 -10.54
CA ASP A 62 14.20 -1.46 -9.61
C ASP A 62 13.40 -1.76 -8.33
N PHE A 63 12.39 -2.64 -8.39
CA PHE A 63 11.60 -3.04 -7.21
C PHE A 63 12.37 -3.96 -6.24
N GLN A 64 13.49 -4.55 -6.67
CA GLN A 64 14.30 -5.41 -5.80
C GLN A 64 15.17 -4.61 -4.83
N LYS A 65 15.44 -3.34 -5.13
CA LYS A 65 16.38 -2.51 -4.36
C LYS A 65 15.71 -1.70 -3.25
N THR A 66 14.39 -1.51 -3.30
CA THR A 66 13.64 -0.69 -2.35
C THR A 66 12.28 -1.34 -2.05
N GLN A 67 11.86 -1.33 -0.78
CA GLN A 67 10.54 -1.84 -0.37
C GLN A 67 9.44 -0.90 -0.89
N HIS A 68 8.88 -1.24 -2.04
CA HIS A 68 7.70 -0.59 -2.60
C HIS A 68 6.44 -1.38 -2.25
N PHE A 69 5.31 -0.69 -2.18
CA PHE A 69 4.01 -1.28 -1.88
C PHE A 69 3.12 -1.18 -3.10
N LEU A 70 2.73 -2.32 -3.65
CA LEU A 70 1.85 -2.33 -4.82
C LEU A 70 0.39 -2.31 -4.36
N LEU A 71 -0.33 -1.23 -4.64
CA LEU A 71 -1.77 -1.17 -4.48
C LEU A 71 -2.42 -1.60 -5.78
N ILE A 72 -3.10 -2.74 -5.76
CA ILE A 72 -3.76 -3.31 -6.93
C ILE A 72 -5.22 -2.87 -6.93
N GLU A 73 -5.55 -1.94 -7.82
CA GLU A 73 -6.93 -1.51 -8.04
C GLU A 73 -7.56 -2.43 -9.07
N LYS A 74 -8.41 -3.36 -8.62
CA LYS A 74 -9.20 -4.23 -9.50
C LYS A 74 -10.36 -3.42 -10.05
N HIS A 75 -10.35 -3.17 -11.36
CA HIS A 75 -11.46 -2.50 -12.03
C HIS A 75 -12.40 -3.57 -12.61
N GLU A 76 -13.54 -3.82 -11.97
CA GLU A 76 -14.63 -4.61 -12.56
C GLU A 76 -15.48 -3.70 -13.46
N LEU A 77 -15.45 -3.93 -14.78
CA LEU A 77 -16.47 -3.36 -15.68
C LEU A 77 -17.77 -4.12 -15.40
N SER A 78 -18.73 -3.45 -14.75
CA SER A 78 -20.13 -3.87 -14.75
C SER A 78 -20.78 -3.62 -16.10
#